data_AF-A0AAW8HJB8-F1
#
_entry.id   AF-A0AAW8HJB8-F1
#
_cell.length_a   1.000
_cell.length_b   1.000
_cell.length_c   1.000
_cell.angle_alpha   90.00
_cell.angle_beta   90.00
_cell.angle_gamma   90.00
#
_symmetry.space_group_name_H-M   'P 1'
#
loop_
_entity.id
_entity.type
_entity.pdbx_description
1 polymer ?
#
loop_
_entity_poly.entity_id
_entity_poly.type
_entity_poly.pdbx_seq_one_letter_code
_entity_poly.pdbx_strand_id
1 'polypeptide(L)'
;MKKIVGNRNKNSDVLILKGMLNNLKDDLNNFELLIKLQFKILVCVMKCEQEIKIIKKYNAHLKSMLKNSRLPKEKSLAVKEKIKYNFEVISDEKFKIYTYKMFGDAVAFLYIDKYTIKQLYYNVHNYNVKETSGNLSGKSGLREEWECVKLACDNKVPALLHDITMSIRYGDVSLLGKGEPFIIEMKSSSNTNKRVERQKSNLEKLRNFIAKDEAENFRGIPLLIRKNLLTEEVSYSQILNECLNDCRSKGRALAEAEKGFYICAVREWNMLSFLEDIDFDGKKEIFPVFLNQYKNNGEWLPLTPFTLLINDPYDLHDFIEGELTIACFLMLDEYKEFAIELGYELVFVSNDEYSIILKKIGEDIIFGVSWQMLLRVPLEMMSMSWLIKESINVYSTSLENSTHNDEFNQEQKNTKNSLFEKYKDLFSY
;
A
#
# COMPACT_ATOMS: atom_id res chain seq x y z
N MET A 1 -34.70 3.78 -20.46
CA MET A 1 -34.09 5.02 -21.01
C MET A 1 -32.66 4.71 -21.41
N LYS A 2 -32.35 4.74 -22.71
CA LYS A 2 -31.00 4.55 -23.25
C LYS A 2 -30.09 5.64 -22.69
N LYS A 3 -29.15 5.30 -21.80
CA LYS A 3 -28.04 6.19 -21.48
C LYS A 3 -27.10 6.18 -22.68
N ILE A 4 -26.99 7.35 -23.27
CA ILE A 4 -26.07 7.74 -24.32
C ILE A 4 -24.66 7.30 -23.90
N VAL A 5 -23.98 6.53 -24.77
CA VAL A 5 -22.54 6.26 -24.68
C VAL A 5 -21.84 7.61 -24.54
N GLY A 6 -21.38 7.89 -23.31
CA GLY A 6 -20.86 9.20 -22.92
C GLY A 6 -19.63 9.54 -23.74
N ASN A 7 -19.77 10.61 -24.53
CA ASN A 7 -18.72 11.37 -25.16
C ASN A 7 -17.56 11.59 -24.17
N ARG A 8 -16.46 10.83 -24.27
CA ARG A 8 -15.34 10.86 -23.30
C ARG A 8 -14.45 12.08 -23.54
N ASN A 9 -14.95 13.27 -23.24
CA ASN A 9 -14.11 14.44 -23.03
C ASN A 9 -13.60 14.43 -21.57
N LYS A 10 -12.86 13.39 -21.19
CA LYS A 10 -12.33 13.22 -19.83
C LYS A 10 -10.97 13.92 -19.74
N ASN A 11 -10.97 15.22 -19.45
CA ASN A 11 -9.75 15.97 -19.11
C ASN A 11 -9.57 15.94 -17.59
N SER A 12 -9.36 14.75 -17.01
CA SER A 12 -9.22 14.57 -15.56
C SER A 12 -7.75 14.58 -15.13
N ASP A 13 -7.48 15.16 -13.96
CA ASP A 13 -6.12 15.21 -13.39
C ASP A 13 -5.50 13.81 -13.26
N VAL A 14 -6.30 12.78 -13.03
CA VAL A 14 -5.88 11.37 -12.98
C VAL A 14 -5.26 10.91 -14.30
N LEU A 15 -5.87 11.22 -15.45
CA LEU A 15 -5.36 10.82 -16.75
C LEU A 15 -4.03 11.52 -17.08
N ILE A 16 -3.92 12.80 -16.73
CA ILE A 16 -2.69 13.58 -16.88
C ILE A 16 -1.58 12.99 -16.01
N LEU A 17 -1.85 12.78 -14.72
CA LEU A 17 -0.89 12.22 -13.77
C LEU A 17 -0.43 10.81 -14.20
N LYS A 18 -1.35 9.99 -14.69
CA LYS A 18 -1.01 8.64 -15.17
C LYS A 18 -0.15 8.65 -16.43
N GLY A 19 -0.44 9.53 -17.39
CA GLY A 19 0.41 9.71 -18.56
C GLY A 19 1.82 10.15 -18.17
N MET A 20 1.95 11.11 -17.25
CA MET A 20 3.25 11.55 -16.72
C MET A 20 3.98 10.43 -15.97
N LEU A 21 3.27 9.64 -15.16
CA LEU A 21 3.84 8.52 -14.41
C LEU A 21 4.36 7.42 -15.34
N ASN A 22 3.60 7.04 -16.37
CA ASN A 22 4.03 6.04 -17.35
C ASN A 22 5.29 6.51 -18.09
N ASN A 23 5.30 7.77 -18.55
CA ASN A 23 6.49 8.34 -19.21
C ASN A 23 7.71 8.41 -18.27
N LEU A 24 7.50 8.65 -16.97
CA LEU A 24 8.60 8.65 -16.00
C LEU A 24 9.12 7.23 -15.75
N LYS A 25 8.24 6.23 -15.70
CA LYS A 25 8.62 4.82 -15.56
C LYS A 25 9.52 4.36 -16.71
N ASP A 26 9.28 4.86 -17.92
CA ASP A 26 10.08 4.53 -19.11
C ASP A 26 11.47 5.22 -19.12
N ASP A 27 11.62 6.36 -18.43
CA ASP A 27 12.89 7.06 -18.26
C ASP A 27 13.02 7.70 -16.87
N LEU A 28 13.56 6.91 -15.92
CA LEU A 28 13.78 7.34 -14.54
C LEU A 28 14.79 8.49 -14.39
N ASN A 29 15.58 8.80 -15.42
CA ASN A 29 16.52 9.91 -15.42
C ASN A 29 15.91 11.20 -15.97
N ASN A 30 14.62 11.20 -16.31
CA ASN A 30 13.89 12.40 -16.70
C ASN A 30 13.55 13.27 -15.48
N PHE A 31 14.57 13.95 -14.94
CA PHE A 31 14.45 14.80 -13.75
C PHE A 31 13.45 15.95 -13.92
N GLU A 32 13.31 16.49 -15.14
CA GLU A 32 12.32 17.53 -15.42
C GLU A 32 10.89 16.98 -15.29
N LEU A 33 10.62 15.78 -15.83
CA LEU A 33 9.33 15.12 -15.69
C LEU A 33 9.06 14.72 -14.24
N LEU A 34 10.07 14.24 -13.52
CA LEU A 34 9.99 13.94 -12.08
C LEU A 34 9.53 15.17 -11.28
N ILE A 35 10.17 16.33 -11.49
CA ILE A 35 9.76 17.60 -10.85
C ILE A 35 8.33 17.97 -11.25
N LYS A 36 8.00 17.94 -12.55
CA LYS A 36 6.66 18.31 -13.03
C LYS A 36 5.57 17.42 -12.45
N LEU A 37 5.80 16.12 -12.36
CA LEU A 37 4.85 15.14 -11.81
C LEU A 37 4.60 15.42 -10.33
N GLN A 38 5.66 15.52 -9.53
CA GLN A 38 5.55 15.83 -8.10
C GLN A 38 4.83 17.17 -7.85
N PHE A 39 5.16 18.20 -8.63
CA PHE A 39 4.49 19.50 -8.51
C PHE A 39 3.01 19.44 -8.85
N LYS A 40 2.64 18.70 -9.91
CA LYS A 40 1.24 18.52 -10.29
C LYS A 40 0.46 17.81 -9.19
N ILE A 41 1.02 16.74 -8.59
CA ILE A 41 0.44 16.04 -7.44
C ILE A 41 0.23 17.02 -6.28
N LEU A 42 1.27 17.78 -5.93
CA LEU A 42 1.23 18.79 -4.87
C LEU A 42 0.08 19.80 -5.07
N VAL A 43 -0.04 20.36 -6.27
CA VAL A 43 -1.10 21.30 -6.62
C VAL A 43 -2.50 20.67 -6.50
N CYS A 44 -2.67 19.44 -6.97
CA CYS A 44 -3.95 18.73 -6.88
C CYS A 44 -4.34 18.47 -5.41
N VAL A 45 -3.40 18.02 -4.57
CA VAL A 45 -3.64 17.84 -3.12
C VAL A 45 -4.00 19.16 -2.45
N MET A 46 -3.24 20.23 -2.69
CA MET A 46 -3.48 21.54 -2.08
C MET A 46 -4.85 22.13 -2.45
N LYS A 47 -5.33 21.91 -3.68
CA LYS A 47 -6.67 22.33 -4.09
C LYS A 47 -7.76 21.64 -3.27
N CYS A 48 -7.67 20.31 -3.12
CA CYS A 48 -8.62 19.55 -2.31
C CYS A 48 -8.59 19.97 -0.83
N GLU A 49 -7.39 20.19 -0.26
CA GLU A 49 -7.26 20.67 1.12
C GLU A 49 -7.91 22.05 1.34
N GLN A 50 -7.74 22.96 0.39
CA GLN A 50 -8.33 24.29 0.45
C GLN A 50 -9.86 24.22 0.38
N GLU A 51 -10.41 23.35 -0.48
CA GLU A 51 -11.86 23.14 -0.58
C GLU A 51 -12.43 22.58 0.74
N ILE A 52 -11.78 21.54 1.30
CA ILE A 52 -12.14 20.99 2.61
C ILE A 52 -12.13 22.08 3.69
N LYS A 53 -11.13 22.97 3.68
CA LYS A 53 -11.01 24.07 4.65
C LYS A 53 -12.17 25.06 4.53
N ILE A 54 -12.55 25.44 3.31
CA ILE A 54 -13.69 26.32 3.03
C ILE A 54 -14.99 25.69 3.53
N ILE A 55 -15.25 24.43 3.16
CA ILE A 55 -16.47 23.71 3.55
C ILE A 55 -16.54 23.54 5.07
N LYS A 56 -15.43 23.20 5.74
CA LYS A 56 -15.39 23.10 7.21
C LYS A 56 -15.73 24.43 7.88
N LYS A 57 -15.21 25.55 7.37
CA LYS A 57 -15.54 26.90 7.88
C LYS A 57 -17.02 27.22 7.70
N TYR A 58 -17.59 26.88 6.53
CA TYR A 58 -19.01 27.05 6.27
C TYR A 58 -19.89 26.17 7.19
N ASN A 59 -19.51 24.91 7.41
CA ASN A 59 -20.19 24.02 8.36
C ASN A 59 -20.14 24.56 9.80
N ALA A 60 -19.04 25.16 10.23
CA ALA A 60 -18.96 25.81 11.54
C ALA A 60 -19.96 26.96 11.68
N HIS A 61 -20.12 27.76 10.63
CA HIS A 61 -21.14 28.82 10.58
C HIS A 61 -22.56 28.25 10.64
N LEU A 62 -22.89 27.23 9.84
CA LEU A 62 -24.20 26.57 9.86
C LEU A 62 -24.54 25.98 11.25
N LYS A 63 -23.57 25.35 11.91
CA LYS A 63 -23.72 24.86 13.29
C LYS A 63 -23.97 25.98 14.29
N SER A 64 -23.31 27.13 14.12
CA SER A 64 -23.55 28.32 14.96
C SER A 64 -24.98 28.86 14.77
N MET A 65 -25.48 28.93 13.53
CA MET A 65 -26.87 29.34 13.25
C MET A 65 -27.90 28.42 13.93
N LEU A 66 -27.69 27.10 13.89
CA LEU A 66 -28.57 26.14 14.56
C LEU A 66 -28.62 26.37 16.08
N LYS A 67 -27.50 26.76 16.69
CA LYS A 67 -27.40 27.02 18.14
C LYS A 67 -28.03 28.35 18.54
N ASN A 68 -27.85 29.40 17.73
CA ASN A 68 -28.07 30.78 18.17
C ASN A 68 -29.34 31.43 17.59
N SER A 69 -29.87 30.95 16.46
CA SER A 69 -30.84 31.72 15.66
C SER A 69 -32.31 31.27 15.79
N ARG A 70 -32.66 30.40 16.76
CA ARG A 70 -34.03 29.85 16.98
C ARG A 70 -34.78 29.61 15.66
N LEU A 71 -34.15 28.90 14.74
CA LEU A 71 -34.65 28.72 13.38
C LEU A 71 -35.98 27.95 13.38
N PRO A 72 -36.93 28.30 12.50
CA PRO A 72 -38.12 27.47 12.25
C PRO A 72 -37.72 26.03 11.88
N LYS A 73 -38.59 25.06 12.22
CA LYS A 73 -38.32 23.61 12.06
C LYS A 73 -37.83 23.25 10.65
N GLU A 74 -38.49 23.76 9.61
CA GLU A 74 -38.14 23.51 8.21
C GLU A 74 -36.73 24.03 7.86
N LYS A 75 -36.40 25.26 8.28
CA LYS A 75 -35.06 25.83 8.07
C LYS A 75 -33.99 25.07 8.84
N SER A 76 -34.31 24.59 10.04
CA SER A 76 -33.40 23.74 10.83
C SER A 76 -33.10 22.41 10.14
N LEU A 77 -34.12 21.77 9.56
CA LEU A 77 -33.95 20.54 8.78
C LEU A 77 -33.07 20.75 7.55
N ALA A 78 -33.35 21.78 6.75
CA ALA A 78 -32.55 22.11 5.57
C ALA A 78 -31.08 22.38 5.91
N VAL A 79 -30.80 23.07 7.02
CA VAL A 79 -29.42 23.30 7.49
C VAL A 79 -28.73 21.99 7.89
N LYS A 80 -29.42 21.07 8.56
CA LYS A 80 -28.87 19.75 8.92
C LYS A 80 -28.57 18.90 7.68
N GLU A 81 -29.47 18.89 6.70
CA GLU A 81 -29.25 18.22 5.42
C GLU A 81 -28.06 18.80 4.68
N LYS A 82 -27.92 20.14 4.65
CA LYS A 82 -26.76 20.77 4.03
C LYS A 82 -25.45 20.42 4.73
N ILE A 83 -25.44 20.35 6.07
CA ILE A 83 -24.27 19.89 6.83
C ILE A 83 -23.91 18.45 6.47
N LYS A 84 -24.90 17.56 6.36
CA LYS A 84 -24.70 16.16 5.97
C LYS A 84 -24.09 16.05 4.56
N TYR A 85 -24.68 16.73 3.58
CA TYR A 85 -24.15 16.81 2.22
C TYR A 85 -22.71 17.33 2.20
N ASN A 86 -22.43 18.39 2.96
CA ASN A 86 -21.07 18.94 3.05
C ASN A 86 -20.07 17.94 3.68
N PHE A 87 -20.50 17.03 4.56
CA PHE A 87 -19.64 15.96 5.07
C PHE A 87 -19.31 14.91 4.00
N GLU A 88 -20.28 14.56 3.14
CA GLU A 88 -20.08 13.67 1.99
C GLU A 88 -19.05 14.30 1.03
N VAL A 89 -19.22 15.58 0.66
CA VAL A 89 -18.25 16.32 -0.18
C VAL A 89 -16.85 16.34 0.45
N ILE A 90 -16.73 16.55 1.77
CA ILE A 90 -15.43 16.49 2.46
C ILE A 90 -14.82 15.09 2.35
N SER A 91 -15.63 14.04 2.41
CA SER A 91 -15.17 12.66 2.25
C SER A 91 -14.63 12.42 0.84
N ASP A 92 -15.34 12.89 -0.19
CA ASP A 92 -14.93 12.77 -1.58
C ASP A 92 -13.60 13.51 -1.84
N GLU A 93 -13.44 14.72 -1.31
CA GLU A 93 -12.18 15.47 -1.43
C GLU A 93 -11.02 14.78 -0.70
N LYS A 94 -11.27 14.11 0.44
CA LYS A 94 -10.24 13.29 1.11
C LYS A 94 -9.86 12.08 0.27
N PHE A 95 -10.83 11.44 -0.38
CA PHE A 95 -10.56 10.32 -1.28
C PHE A 95 -9.76 10.74 -2.51
N LYS A 96 -10.00 11.95 -3.04
CA LYS A 96 -9.16 12.55 -4.08
C LYS A 96 -7.73 12.77 -3.60
N ILE A 97 -7.55 13.31 -2.39
CA ILE A 97 -6.21 13.46 -1.78
C ILE A 97 -5.50 12.11 -1.69
N TYR A 98 -6.20 11.08 -1.17
CA TYR A 98 -5.67 9.72 -1.13
C TYR A 98 -5.21 9.25 -2.52
N THR A 99 -6.07 9.39 -3.53
CA THR A 99 -5.78 9.02 -4.92
C THR A 99 -4.56 9.77 -5.49
N TYR A 100 -4.47 11.09 -5.30
CA TYR A 100 -3.31 11.86 -5.75
C TYR A 100 -2.03 11.46 -5.03
N LYS A 101 -2.11 11.16 -3.74
CA LYS A 101 -0.93 10.67 -3.01
C LYS A 101 -0.54 9.23 -3.38
N MET A 102 -1.44 8.42 -3.93
CA MET A 102 -1.07 7.14 -4.55
C MET A 102 -0.21 7.32 -5.80
N PHE A 103 -0.28 8.48 -6.49
CA PHE A 103 0.71 8.83 -7.51
C PHE A 103 2.05 9.25 -6.89
N GLY A 104 2.04 9.92 -5.73
CA GLY A 104 3.27 10.21 -4.99
C GLY A 104 3.98 8.95 -4.50
N ASP A 105 3.20 8.00 -3.96
CA ASP A 105 3.70 6.65 -3.64
C ASP A 105 4.22 5.97 -4.91
N ALA A 106 3.55 6.10 -6.07
CA ALA A 106 4.06 5.50 -7.30
C ALA A 106 5.45 6.03 -7.68
N VAL A 107 5.69 7.34 -7.52
CA VAL A 107 7.03 7.91 -7.69
C VAL A 107 8.01 7.27 -6.70
N ALA A 108 7.66 7.11 -5.43
CA ALA A 108 8.52 6.43 -4.45
C ALA A 108 8.89 5.00 -4.89
N PHE A 109 7.90 4.20 -5.29
CA PHE A 109 8.09 2.80 -5.69
C PHE A 109 8.85 2.62 -7.01
N LEU A 110 8.98 3.67 -7.84
CA LEU A 110 9.86 3.64 -9.01
C LEU A 110 11.36 3.71 -8.67
N TYR A 111 11.71 4.27 -7.51
CA TYR A 111 13.11 4.51 -7.14
C TYR A 111 13.56 3.78 -5.88
N ILE A 112 12.63 3.36 -5.02
CA ILE A 112 12.91 2.72 -3.73
C ILE A 112 12.31 1.33 -3.73
N ASP A 113 13.08 0.35 -3.29
CA ASP A 113 12.59 -1.02 -3.10
C ASP A 113 11.35 -1.05 -2.19
N LYS A 114 10.35 -1.86 -2.57
CA LYS A 114 9.07 -1.95 -1.88
C LYS A 114 9.18 -2.46 -0.44
N TYR A 115 10.21 -3.24 -0.14
CA TYR A 115 10.49 -3.73 1.21
C TYR A 115 11.20 -2.66 2.05
N THR A 116 11.99 -1.77 1.46
CA THR A 116 12.45 -0.53 2.11
C THR A 116 11.29 0.41 2.40
N ILE A 117 10.40 0.67 1.44
CA ILE A 117 9.25 1.58 1.64
C ILE A 117 8.38 1.13 2.82
N LYS A 118 8.15 -0.18 2.96
CA LYS A 118 7.50 -0.76 4.15
C LYS A 118 8.14 -0.28 5.46
N GLN A 119 9.47 -0.16 5.50
CA GLN A 119 10.19 0.31 6.69
C GLN A 119 9.95 1.81 6.96
N LEU A 120 9.62 2.60 5.95
CA LEU A 120 9.34 4.04 6.08
C LEU A 120 7.90 4.35 6.51
N TYR A 121 7.03 3.35 6.58
CA TYR A 121 5.61 3.51 6.89
C TYR A 121 5.29 3.37 8.39
N TYR A 122 5.88 2.38 9.05
CA TYR A 122 5.58 2.04 10.44
C TYR A 122 6.43 2.85 11.43
N ASN A 123 5.97 2.95 12.68
CA ASN A 123 6.75 3.46 13.79
C ASN A 123 8.07 2.64 13.99
N VAL A 124 9.07 3.20 14.66
CA VAL A 124 10.31 2.48 15.04
C VAL A 124 10.14 1.70 16.34
N HIS A 125 9.10 1.98 17.12
CA HIS A 125 8.83 1.34 18.42
C HIS A 125 7.87 0.14 18.32
N ASN A 126 6.98 0.13 17.32
CA ASN A 126 6.04 -0.96 17.06
C ASN A 126 5.59 -0.93 15.59
N TYR A 127 4.82 -1.94 15.17
CA TYR A 127 4.20 -2.00 13.83
C TYR A 127 2.93 -1.14 13.67
N ASN A 128 2.70 -0.16 14.56
CA ASN A 128 1.65 0.82 14.31
C ASN A 128 2.09 1.75 13.19
N VAL A 129 1.13 2.16 12.36
CA VAL A 129 1.36 3.14 11.30
C VAL A 129 1.82 4.45 11.94
N LYS A 130 2.90 5.04 11.42
CA LYS A 130 3.38 6.35 11.88
C LYS A 130 2.35 7.43 11.53
N GLU A 131 2.11 8.40 12.41
CA GLU A 131 1.21 9.51 12.10
C GLU A 131 1.69 10.30 10.87
N THR A 132 0.76 10.65 9.97
CA THR A 132 1.08 11.52 8.82
C THR A 132 1.38 12.95 9.26
N SER A 133 2.16 13.67 8.47
CA SER A 133 2.27 15.12 8.56
C SER A 133 0.89 15.78 8.37
N GLY A 134 0.69 16.95 8.98
CA GLY A 134 -0.55 17.73 8.81
C GLY A 134 -0.66 18.35 7.41
N ASN A 135 -1.81 19.01 7.14
CA ASN A 135 -2.14 19.62 5.84
C ASN A 135 -1.00 20.43 5.21
N LEU A 136 -0.83 20.32 3.89
CA LEU A 136 0.18 21.04 3.10
C LEU A 136 -0.10 22.55 3.03
N SER A 137 -1.38 22.92 2.95
CA SER A 137 -1.81 24.32 2.81
C SER A 137 -1.41 25.19 4.02
N GLY A 138 -0.59 26.21 3.77
CA GLY A 138 -0.21 27.24 4.75
C GLY A 138 1.06 26.93 5.56
N LYS A 139 1.82 25.88 5.22
CA LYS A 139 3.15 25.64 5.79
C LYS A 139 4.16 26.58 5.12
N SER A 140 4.85 27.40 5.91
CA SER A 140 5.97 28.21 5.40
C SER A 140 7.11 27.33 4.89
N GLY A 141 7.35 26.17 5.53
CA GLY A 141 8.46 25.24 5.23
C GLY A 141 8.38 24.47 3.92
N LEU A 142 7.20 24.37 3.29
CA LEU A 142 7.00 23.60 2.06
C LEU A 142 7.82 24.19 0.89
N ARG A 143 8.06 25.50 0.89
CA ARG A 143 8.84 26.15 -0.16
C ARG A 143 10.29 25.69 -0.09
N GLU A 144 10.88 25.66 1.10
CA GLU A 144 12.26 25.20 1.29
C GLU A 144 12.40 23.71 0.97
N GLU A 145 11.44 22.88 1.37
CA GLU A 145 11.38 21.46 1.00
C GLU A 145 11.34 21.27 -0.51
N TRP A 146 10.52 22.06 -1.21
CA TRP A 146 10.40 21.99 -2.66
C TRP A 146 11.65 22.48 -3.40
N GLU A 147 12.29 23.55 -2.93
CA GLU A 147 13.56 24.02 -3.49
C GLU A 147 14.69 23.00 -3.28
N CYS A 148 14.68 22.25 -2.18
CA CYS A 148 15.62 21.13 -1.98
C CYS A 148 15.45 20.04 -3.06
N VAL A 149 14.21 19.66 -3.37
CA VAL A 149 13.91 18.69 -4.43
C VAL A 149 14.39 19.18 -5.79
N LYS A 150 14.10 20.44 -6.15
CA LYS A 150 14.57 21.01 -7.42
C LYS A 150 16.08 21.02 -7.51
N LEU A 151 16.76 21.52 -6.48
CA LEU A 151 18.21 21.61 -6.45
C LEU A 151 18.87 20.23 -6.65
N ALA A 152 18.35 19.19 -6.00
CA ALA A 152 18.85 17.83 -6.18
C ALA A 152 18.67 17.34 -7.64
N CYS A 153 17.47 17.51 -8.19
CA CYS A 153 17.15 17.11 -9.56
C CYS A 153 17.96 17.90 -10.62
N ASP A 154 18.18 19.20 -10.40
CA ASP A 154 19.04 20.04 -11.25
C ASP A 154 20.49 19.54 -11.27
N ASN A 155 20.94 18.97 -10.15
CA ASN A 155 22.23 18.29 -10.01
C ASN A 155 22.20 16.80 -10.36
N LYS A 156 21.18 16.35 -11.11
CA LYS A 156 21.03 14.97 -11.61
C LYS A 156 20.93 13.91 -10.50
N VAL A 157 20.42 14.29 -9.33
CA VAL A 157 20.08 13.37 -8.25
C VAL A 157 18.56 13.31 -8.14
N PRO A 158 17.92 12.15 -8.35
CA PRO A 158 16.48 12.04 -8.18
C PRO A 158 16.12 12.31 -6.72
N ALA A 159 15.08 13.09 -6.49
CA ALA A 159 14.62 13.46 -5.16
C ALA A 159 13.09 13.42 -5.06
N LEU A 160 12.59 13.10 -3.87
CA LEU A 160 11.17 12.93 -3.58
C LEU A 160 10.75 13.79 -2.40
N LEU A 161 9.70 14.59 -2.60
CA LEU A 161 8.99 15.27 -1.52
C LEU A 161 8.10 14.26 -0.79
N HIS A 162 8.24 14.11 0.53
CA HIS A 162 7.46 13.10 1.26
C HIS A 162 6.01 13.51 1.49
N ASP A 163 5.73 14.81 1.54
CA ASP A 163 4.40 15.37 1.81
C ASP A 163 3.35 15.00 0.72
N ILE A 164 3.80 14.60 -0.48
CA ILE A 164 2.95 14.07 -1.56
C ILE A 164 2.73 12.55 -1.49
N THR A 165 3.35 11.85 -0.54
CA THR A 165 3.25 10.39 -0.37
C THR A 165 2.34 10.03 0.82
N MET A 166 1.92 8.77 0.88
CA MET A 166 1.24 8.17 2.05
C MET A 166 2.11 7.11 2.74
N SER A 167 3.02 6.49 1.99
CA SER A 167 3.84 5.37 2.44
C SER A 167 5.15 5.83 3.12
N ILE A 168 5.72 6.97 2.72
CA ILE A 168 6.92 7.53 3.36
C ILE A 168 6.51 8.53 4.43
N ARG A 169 6.75 8.18 5.70
CA ARG A 169 6.29 8.99 6.85
C ARG A 169 7.42 9.58 7.69
N TYR A 170 8.68 9.44 7.27
CA TYR A 170 9.86 9.98 7.98
C TYR A 170 10.63 10.95 7.11
N GLY A 171 11.07 12.07 7.69
CA GLY A 171 11.73 13.15 6.97
C GLY A 171 10.76 13.91 6.06
N ASP A 172 11.28 14.95 5.43
CA ASP A 172 10.51 15.84 4.55
C ASP A 172 10.86 15.60 3.07
N VAL A 173 12.11 15.24 2.79
CA VAL A 173 12.63 14.95 1.44
C VAL A 173 13.52 13.72 1.47
N SER A 174 13.62 12.96 0.39
CA SER A 174 14.66 11.94 0.20
C SER A 174 15.43 12.16 -1.10
N LEU A 175 16.73 11.85 -1.07
CA LEU A 175 17.56 11.70 -2.26
C LEU A 175 17.64 10.22 -2.63
N LEU A 176 17.47 9.88 -3.90
CA LEU A 176 17.22 8.52 -4.38
C LEU A 176 18.35 7.97 -5.28
N GLY A 177 19.53 8.60 -5.27
CA GLY A 177 20.62 8.27 -6.19
C GLY A 177 21.56 7.11 -5.77
N LYS A 178 21.29 6.40 -4.67
CA LYS A 178 22.24 5.42 -4.07
C LYS A 178 21.61 4.11 -3.57
N GLY A 179 20.62 3.57 -4.27
CA GLY A 179 19.96 2.28 -3.93
C GLY A 179 19.00 2.38 -2.74
N GLU A 180 19.47 2.87 -1.59
CA GLU A 180 18.64 3.23 -0.44
C GLU A 180 18.37 4.73 -0.39
N PRO A 181 17.20 5.16 0.10
CA PRO A 181 16.83 6.57 0.15
C PRO A 181 17.62 7.29 1.26
N PHE A 182 18.30 8.38 0.90
CA PHE A 182 18.88 9.29 1.88
C PHE A 182 17.82 10.30 2.34
N ILE A 183 17.19 10.01 3.47
CA ILE A 183 16.12 10.82 4.06
C ILE A 183 16.70 12.11 4.66
N ILE A 184 16.08 13.25 4.42
CA ILE A 184 16.44 14.57 4.93
C ILE A 184 15.26 15.11 5.75
N GLU A 185 15.53 15.52 6.98
CA GLU A 185 14.60 16.31 7.80
C GLU A 185 15.03 17.78 7.74
N MET A 186 14.19 18.64 7.20
CA MET A 186 14.45 20.07 7.05
C MET A 186 13.98 20.83 8.28
N LYS A 187 14.79 21.78 8.72
CA LYS A 187 14.46 22.70 9.83
C LYS A 187 14.82 24.12 9.43
N SER A 188 13.82 24.99 9.44
CA SER A 188 13.99 26.44 9.23
C SER A 188 14.39 27.20 10.49
N SER A 189 14.33 26.57 11.67
CA SER A 189 14.70 27.18 12.96
C SER A 189 15.69 26.31 13.74
N SER A 190 16.54 26.96 14.53
CA SER A 190 17.51 26.32 15.44
C SER A 190 16.87 25.75 16.73
N ASN A 191 15.53 25.78 16.84
CA ASN A 191 14.84 25.48 18.09
C ASN A 191 14.87 23.97 18.39
N THR A 192 15.48 23.58 19.51
CA THR A 192 15.56 22.20 19.99
C THR A 192 14.55 21.97 21.09
N ASN A 193 13.45 21.29 20.76
CA ASN A 193 12.49 20.82 21.76
C ASN A 193 12.46 19.27 21.80
N LYS A 194 11.89 18.71 22.87
CA LYS A 194 11.76 17.24 23.05
C LYS A 194 11.11 16.54 21.85
N ARG A 195 10.20 17.21 21.14
CA ARG A 195 9.57 16.67 19.92
C ARG A 195 10.60 16.52 18.79
N VAL A 196 11.43 17.53 18.57
CA VAL A 196 12.49 17.54 17.56
C VAL A 196 13.55 16.48 17.88
N GLU A 197 13.94 16.35 19.14
CA GLU A 197 14.87 15.30 19.59
C GLU A 197 14.32 13.90 19.32
N ARG A 198 13.04 13.65 19.65
CA ARG A 198 12.38 12.38 19.35
C ARG A 198 12.30 12.08 17.85
N GLN A 199 12.02 13.09 17.02
CA GLN A 199 12.01 12.92 15.56
C GLN A 199 13.40 12.54 15.03
N LYS A 200 14.46 13.23 15.50
CA LYS A 200 15.85 12.91 15.15
C LYS A 200 16.23 11.50 15.58
N SER A 201 15.97 11.12 16.83
CA SER A 201 16.27 9.79 17.35
C SER A 201 15.54 8.69 16.57
N ASN A 202 14.27 8.90 16.24
CA ASN A 202 13.50 7.92 15.46
C ASN A 202 14.03 7.79 14.03
N LEU A 203 14.41 8.91 13.39
CA LEU A 203 15.02 8.89 12.06
C LEU A 203 16.38 8.20 12.08
N GLU A 204 17.19 8.42 13.11
CA GLU A 204 18.49 7.77 13.29
C GLU A 204 18.36 6.25 13.47
N LYS A 205 17.41 5.79 14.31
CA LYS A 205 17.11 4.35 14.46
C LYS A 205 16.74 3.71 13.13
N LEU A 206 15.88 4.37 12.35
CA LEU A 206 15.46 3.89 11.04
C LEU A 206 16.63 3.84 10.04
N ARG A 207 17.43 4.91 9.97
CA ARG A 207 18.63 4.95 9.11
C ARG A 207 19.62 3.86 9.46
N ASN A 208 19.86 3.63 10.75
CA ASN A 208 20.75 2.58 11.22
C ASN A 208 20.24 1.19 10.82
N PHE A 209 18.94 0.94 10.95
CA PHE A 209 18.33 -0.32 10.49
C PHE A 209 18.47 -0.53 8.98
N ILE A 210 18.13 0.48 8.17
CA ILE A 210 18.25 0.39 6.70
C ILE A 210 19.71 0.20 6.26
N ALA A 211 20.66 0.84 6.96
CA ALA A 211 22.08 0.75 6.61
C ALA A 211 22.76 -0.57 7.04
N LYS A 212 22.25 -1.23 8.09
CA LYS A 212 22.85 -2.44 8.65
C LYS A 212 22.11 -3.73 8.31
N ASP A 213 20.88 -3.62 7.80
CA ASP A 213 19.96 -4.74 7.58
C ASP A 213 19.60 -5.52 8.85
N GLU A 214 19.94 -5.01 10.03
CA GLU A 214 19.62 -5.63 11.31
C GLU A 214 19.40 -4.58 12.39
N ALA A 215 18.50 -4.88 13.33
CA ALA A 215 18.33 -4.10 14.54
C ALA A 215 17.78 -4.95 15.69
N GLU A 216 18.34 -4.74 16.87
CA GLU A 216 17.80 -5.27 18.13
C GLU A 216 16.70 -4.37 18.67
N ASN A 217 15.69 -4.97 19.30
CA ASN A 217 14.57 -4.29 19.95
C ASN A 217 13.88 -3.24 19.05
N PHE A 218 13.79 -3.55 17.75
CA PHE A 218 13.19 -2.68 16.76
C PHE A 218 11.75 -3.12 16.51
N ARG A 219 10.80 -2.16 16.62
CA ARG A 219 9.36 -2.42 16.50
C ARG A 219 8.79 -3.45 17.49
N GLY A 220 9.41 -3.60 18.65
CA GLY A 220 9.00 -4.61 19.64
C GLY A 220 9.41 -6.04 19.25
N ILE A 221 10.20 -6.21 18.18
CA ILE A 221 10.83 -7.48 17.85
C ILE A 221 12.23 -7.49 18.48
N PRO A 222 12.59 -8.53 19.25
CA PRO A 222 13.91 -8.65 19.87
C PRO A 222 15.06 -8.53 18.86
N LEU A 223 14.91 -9.17 17.70
CA LEU A 223 15.85 -9.11 16.59
C LEU A 223 15.10 -9.08 15.26
N LEU A 224 15.23 -7.98 14.52
CA LEU A 224 14.71 -7.85 13.16
C LEU A 224 15.88 -7.82 12.18
N ILE A 225 15.83 -8.69 11.17
CA ILE A 225 16.82 -8.77 10.10
C ILE A 225 16.11 -8.63 8.76
N ARG A 226 16.63 -7.77 7.89
CA ARG A 226 16.29 -7.70 6.48
C ARG A 226 17.23 -8.62 5.72
N LYS A 227 16.67 -9.52 4.93
CA LYS A 227 17.44 -10.41 4.05
C LYS A 227 17.03 -10.15 2.62
N ASN A 228 17.98 -10.29 1.72
CA ASN A 228 17.68 -10.33 0.30
C ASN A 228 16.81 -11.55 -0.01
N LEU A 229 15.94 -11.39 -1.00
CA LEU A 229 15.27 -12.51 -1.62
C LEU A 229 16.33 -13.41 -2.29
N LEU A 230 16.10 -14.72 -2.21
CA LEU A 230 16.95 -15.75 -2.80
C LEU A 230 16.61 -15.97 -4.27
N THR A 231 15.38 -15.68 -4.66
CA THR A 231 14.90 -15.78 -6.04
C THR A 231 14.21 -14.50 -6.48
N GLU A 232 14.21 -14.25 -7.79
CA GLU A 232 13.49 -13.11 -8.38
C GLU A 232 11.98 -13.29 -8.19
N GLU A 233 11.30 -12.23 -7.78
CA GLU A 233 9.87 -12.23 -7.58
C GLU A 233 9.10 -12.44 -8.89
N VAL A 234 8.19 -13.41 -8.89
CA VAL A 234 7.27 -13.63 -10.00
C VAL A 234 6.01 -12.78 -9.82
N SER A 235 5.69 -11.96 -10.82
CA SER A 235 4.52 -11.09 -10.85
C SER A 235 3.62 -11.33 -12.06
N TYR A 236 2.31 -11.32 -11.82
CA TYR A 236 1.24 -11.44 -12.80
C TYR A 236 0.61 -10.08 -13.17
N SER A 237 1.34 -8.97 -12.95
CA SER A 237 0.89 -7.63 -13.34
C SER A 237 0.55 -7.53 -14.84
N GLN A 238 1.29 -8.24 -15.70
CA GLN A 238 0.97 -8.32 -17.12
C GLN A 238 -0.38 -9.01 -17.37
N ILE A 239 -0.61 -10.17 -16.75
CA ILE A 239 -1.86 -10.95 -16.87
C ILE A 239 -3.05 -10.12 -16.40
N LEU A 240 -2.90 -9.37 -15.30
CA LEU A 240 -3.93 -8.41 -14.86
C LEU A 240 -4.27 -7.43 -15.99
N ASN A 241 -3.28 -6.77 -16.58
CA ASN A 241 -3.54 -5.73 -17.59
C ASN A 241 -4.11 -6.31 -18.90
N GLU A 242 -3.75 -7.54 -19.26
CA GLU A 242 -4.38 -8.29 -20.35
C GLU A 242 -5.86 -8.60 -20.03
N CYS A 243 -6.15 -9.04 -18.80
CA CYS A 243 -7.52 -9.25 -18.31
C CYS A 243 -8.34 -7.94 -18.33
N LEU A 244 -7.76 -6.81 -17.96
CA LEU A 244 -8.42 -5.49 -18.05
C LEU A 244 -8.71 -5.08 -19.49
N ASN A 245 -7.79 -5.35 -20.42
CA ASN A 245 -8.00 -5.11 -21.83
C ASN A 245 -9.15 -5.95 -22.40
N ASP A 246 -9.22 -7.24 -22.03
CA ASP A 246 -10.32 -8.12 -22.39
C ASP A 246 -11.66 -7.62 -21.81
N CYS A 247 -11.67 -7.24 -20.54
CA CYS A 247 -12.83 -6.69 -19.86
C CYS A 247 -13.35 -5.41 -20.54
N ARG A 248 -12.45 -4.57 -21.07
CA ARG A 248 -12.83 -3.36 -21.81
C ARG A 248 -13.69 -3.65 -23.04
N SER A 249 -13.44 -4.78 -23.72
CA SER A 249 -14.17 -5.19 -24.92
C SER A 249 -15.45 -5.97 -24.61
N LYS A 250 -15.43 -6.81 -23.58
CA LYS A 250 -16.50 -7.77 -23.25
C LYS A 250 -17.41 -7.33 -22.10
N GLY A 251 -17.02 -6.30 -21.34
CA GLY A 251 -17.67 -5.87 -20.09
C GLY A 251 -17.29 -6.72 -18.87
N ARG A 252 -16.69 -7.90 -19.07
CA ARG A 252 -16.20 -8.81 -18.02
C ARG A 252 -15.04 -9.65 -18.53
N ALA A 253 -14.14 -10.06 -17.65
CA ALA A 253 -13.06 -10.98 -17.94
C ALA A 253 -12.64 -11.79 -16.71
N LEU A 254 -12.15 -13.01 -16.96
CA LEU A 254 -11.55 -13.90 -15.98
C LEU A 254 -10.22 -14.38 -16.56
N ALA A 255 -9.16 -14.33 -15.77
CA ALA A 255 -7.86 -14.91 -16.10
C ALA A 255 -7.37 -15.77 -14.93
N GLU A 256 -6.76 -16.90 -15.23
CA GLU A 256 -6.00 -17.69 -14.28
C GLU A 256 -4.53 -17.29 -14.39
N ALA A 257 -3.99 -16.69 -13.33
CA ALA A 257 -2.61 -16.21 -13.26
C ALA A 257 -1.63 -17.36 -13.00
N GLU A 258 -2.03 -18.26 -12.09
CA GLU A 258 -1.42 -19.56 -11.82
C GLU A 258 -2.50 -20.50 -11.30
N LYS A 259 -2.21 -21.79 -11.20
CA LYS A 259 -3.12 -22.78 -10.62
C LYS A 259 -3.58 -22.29 -9.23
N GLY A 260 -4.86 -21.98 -9.12
CA GLY A 260 -5.46 -21.46 -7.89
C GLY A 260 -5.46 -19.94 -7.71
N PHE A 261 -4.85 -19.14 -8.59
CA PHE A 261 -4.96 -17.68 -8.58
C PHE A 261 -5.80 -17.19 -9.76
N TYR A 262 -7.02 -16.75 -9.49
CA TYR A 262 -7.89 -16.15 -10.50
C TYR A 262 -8.02 -14.63 -10.33
N ILE A 263 -7.97 -13.91 -11.45
CA ILE A 263 -8.18 -12.46 -11.55
C ILE A 263 -9.47 -12.23 -12.33
N CYS A 264 -10.38 -11.48 -11.72
CA CYS A 264 -11.69 -11.14 -12.24
C CYS A 264 -11.83 -9.62 -12.39
N ALA A 265 -12.30 -9.18 -13.55
CA ALA A 265 -12.56 -7.77 -13.84
C ALA A 265 -13.95 -7.60 -14.46
N VAL A 266 -14.71 -6.61 -13.98
CA VAL A 266 -16.09 -6.36 -14.42
C VAL A 266 -16.36 -4.87 -14.56
N ARG A 267 -17.06 -4.48 -15.62
CA ARG A 267 -17.56 -3.13 -15.90
C ARG A 267 -19.08 -3.17 -16.05
N GLU A 268 -19.82 -2.30 -15.39
CA GLU A 268 -21.30 -2.17 -15.47
C GLU A 268 -22.13 -3.39 -14.98
N TRP A 269 -21.52 -4.56 -14.74
CA TRP A 269 -22.19 -5.76 -14.20
C TRP A 269 -21.94 -5.96 -12.71
N ASN A 270 -22.80 -6.75 -12.06
CA ASN A 270 -22.59 -7.19 -10.69
C ASN A 270 -21.57 -8.34 -10.65
N MET A 271 -20.51 -8.18 -9.86
CA MET A 271 -19.48 -9.21 -9.69
C MET A 271 -20.04 -10.54 -9.19
N LEU A 272 -21.05 -10.53 -8.31
CA LEU A 272 -21.69 -11.75 -7.80
C LEU A 272 -22.33 -12.56 -8.93
N SER A 273 -23.07 -11.90 -9.83
CA SER A 273 -23.68 -12.60 -10.97
C SER A 273 -22.65 -13.17 -11.94
N PHE A 274 -21.46 -12.57 -12.03
CA PHE A 274 -20.38 -13.13 -12.83
C PHE A 274 -19.71 -14.33 -12.16
N LEU A 275 -19.59 -14.32 -10.83
CA LEU A 275 -19.04 -15.44 -10.07
C LEU A 275 -19.98 -16.65 -10.07
N GLU A 276 -21.29 -16.45 -10.14
CA GLU A 276 -22.27 -17.53 -10.31
C GLU A 276 -22.09 -18.28 -11.65
N ASP A 277 -21.59 -17.59 -12.69
CA ASP A 277 -21.28 -18.20 -14.00
C ASP A 277 -19.95 -18.98 -13.99
N ILE A 278 -19.15 -18.87 -12.93
CA ILE A 278 -17.84 -19.53 -12.81
C ILE A 278 -17.99 -20.76 -11.93
N ASP A 279 -17.68 -21.93 -12.49
CA ASP A 279 -17.70 -23.21 -11.78
C ASP A 279 -16.45 -23.35 -10.88
N PHE A 280 -16.44 -22.60 -9.78
CA PHE A 280 -15.54 -22.88 -8.68
C PHE A 280 -16.13 -24.05 -7.89
N ASP A 281 -15.38 -25.15 -7.78
CA ASP A 281 -15.78 -26.29 -6.95
C ASP A 281 -16.09 -25.79 -5.54
N GLY A 282 -17.38 -25.76 -5.17
CA GLY A 282 -17.88 -25.17 -3.93
C GLY A 282 -17.40 -25.89 -2.66
N LYS A 283 -16.63 -26.97 -2.79
CA LYS A 283 -15.95 -27.66 -1.69
C LYS A 283 -14.56 -27.10 -1.38
N LYS A 284 -13.95 -26.36 -2.31
CA LYS A 284 -12.62 -25.80 -2.12
C LYS A 284 -12.66 -24.58 -1.23
N GLU A 285 -11.63 -24.44 -0.40
CA GLU A 285 -11.44 -23.25 0.41
C GLU A 285 -10.95 -22.09 -0.48
N ILE A 286 -11.65 -20.95 -0.43
CA ILE A 286 -11.38 -19.78 -1.28
C ILE A 286 -11.11 -18.56 -0.42
N PHE A 287 -10.08 -17.80 -0.76
CA PHE A 287 -9.79 -16.50 -0.19
C PHE A 287 -10.03 -15.37 -1.22
N PRO A 288 -11.20 -14.70 -1.17
CA PRO A 288 -11.53 -13.62 -2.08
C PRO A 288 -10.94 -12.28 -1.61
N VAL A 289 -10.35 -11.52 -2.55
CA VAL A 289 -9.81 -10.18 -2.30
C VAL A 289 -10.35 -9.20 -3.33
N PHE A 290 -11.16 -8.25 -2.87
CA PHE A 290 -11.75 -7.21 -3.72
C PHE A 290 -10.89 -5.95 -3.70
N LEU A 291 -10.14 -5.68 -4.77
CA LEU A 291 -9.22 -4.54 -4.84
C LEU A 291 -9.94 -3.21 -4.57
N ASN A 292 -11.18 -3.07 -5.04
CA ASN A 292 -12.00 -1.87 -4.81
C ASN A 292 -12.26 -1.62 -3.31
N GLN A 293 -12.41 -2.66 -2.49
CA GLN A 293 -12.61 -2.51 -1.04
C GLN A 293 -11.35 -1.91 -0.40
N TYR A 294 -10.17 -2.47 -0.70
CA TYR A 294 -8.89 -1.97 -0.19
C TYR A 294 -8.62 -0.52 -0.63
N LYS A 295 -8.93 -0.18 -1.88
CA LYS A 295 -8.86 1.22 -2.37
C LYS A 295 -9.80 2.12 -1.58
N ASN A 296 -11.08 1.77 -1.49
CA ASN A 296 -12.12 2.65 -0.93
C ASN A 296 -11.96 2.84 0.58
N ASN A 297 -11.44 1.83 1.28
CA ASN A 297 -11.18 1.88 2.72
C ASN A 297 -9.82 2.53 3.06
N GLY A 298 -8.96 2.78 2.07
CA GLY A 298 -7.60 3.29 2.30
C GLY A 298 -6.64 2.26 2.88
N GLU A 299 -6.91 0.97 2.68
CA GLU A 299 -6.19 -0.17 3.26
C GLU A 299 -5.07 -0.70 2.34
N TRP A 300 -4.81 -0.05 1.21
CA TRP A 300 -3.76 -0.44 0.25
C TRP A 300 -2.32 -0.26 0.77
N LEU A 301 -2.13 0.58 1.79
CA LEU A 301 -0.80 1.00 2.23
C LEU A 301 -0.13 -0.01 3.17
N PRO A 302 1.20 -0.20 3.13
CA PRO A 302 2.19 0.41 2.24
C PRO A 302 2.57 -0.54 1.08
N LEU A 303 1.58 -1.05 0.34
CA LEU A 303 1.81 -1.89 -0.82
C LEU A 303 2.05 -1.03 -2.07
N THR A 304 2.59 -1.65 -3.10
CA THR A 304 2.80 -1.07 -4.43
C THR A 304 1.48 -0.47 -4.90
N PRO A 305 1.45 0.83 -5.23
CA PRO A 305 0.19 1.52 -5.41
C PRO A 305 -0.52 1.05 -6.69
N PHE A 306 -1.85 1.00 -6.65
CA PHE A 306 -2.66 0.60 -7.81
C PHE A 306 -2.42 1.46 -9.07
N THR A 307 -1.88 2.68 -8.91
CA THR A 307 -1.45 3.58 -9.98
C THR A 307 -0.26 3.05 -10.78
N LEU A 308 0.58 2.18 -10.21
CA LEU A 308 1.62 1.41 -10.92
C LEU A 308 1.13 0.06 -11.44
N LEU A 309 0.13 -0.52 -10.76
CA LEU A 309 -0.42 -1.82 -11.11
C LEU A 309 -1.27 -1.78 -12.38
N ILE A 310 -2.12 -0.76 -12.53
CA ILE A 310 -3.00 -0.58 -13.69
C ILE A 310 -2.30 0.33 -14.69
N ASN A 311 -1.98 -0.18 -15.88
CA ASN A 311 -1.16 0.52 -16.88
C ASN A 311 -1.95 1.52 -17.72
N ASP A 312 -3.14 1.14 -18.17
CA ASP A 312 -3.96 1.99 -19.03
C ASP A 312 -4.60 3.14 -18.22
N PRO A 313 -4.45 4.41 -18.68
CA PRO A 313 -5.03 5.56 -17.98
C PRO A 313 -6.55 5.48 -17.80
N TYR A 314 -7.28 4.94 -18.77
CA TYR A 314 -8.74 4.87 -18.70
C TYR A 314 -9.21 3.75 -17.77
N ASP A 315 -8.54 2.60 -17.76
CA ASP A 315 -8.82 1.54 -16.79
C ASP A 315 -8.55 2.02 -15.35
N LEU A 316 -7.43 2.72 -15.12
CA LEU A 316 -7.13 3.30 -13.81
C LEU A 316 -8.21 4.31 -13.38
N HIS A 317 -8.60 5.20 -14.29
CA HIS A 317 -9.65 6.18 -14.04
C HIS A 317 -10.96 5.50 -13.65
N ASP A 318 -11.40 4.51 -14.43
CA ASP A 318 -12.66 3.80 -14.19
C ASP A 318 -12.60 2.97 -12.90
N PHE A 319 -11.44 2.43 -12.53
CA PHE A 319 -11.23 1.78 -11.23
C PHE A 319 -11.40 2.76 -10.06
N ILE A 320 -10.82 3.96 -10.17
CA ILE A 320 -10.93 5.01 -9.15
C ILE A 320 -12.40 5.43 -8.97
N GLU A 321 -13.12 5.65 -10.06
CA GLU A 321 -14.54 6.07 -10.06
C GLU A 321 -15.52 4.93 -9.71
N GLY A 322 -15.06 3.68 -9.66
CA GLY A 322 -15.90 2.52 -9.33
C GLY A 322 -16.66 1.93 -10.54
N GLU A 323 -16.36 2.37 -11.75
CA GLU A 323 -16.90 1.83 -13.01
C GLU A 323 -16.18 0.54 -13.46
N LEU A 324 -15.02 0.26 -12.87
CA LEU A 324 -14.28 -1.00 -13.01
C LEU A 324 -14.11 -1.63 -11.63
N THR A 325 -14.60 -2.85 -11.47
CA THR A 325 -14.41 -3.67 -10.27
C THR A 325 -13.42 -4.79 -10.55
N ILE A 326 -12.41 -4.94 -9.69
CA ILE A 326 -11.39 -5.99 -9.79
C ILE A 326 -11.39 -6.82 -8.50
N ALA A 327 -11.38 -8.14 -8.64
CA ALA A 327 -11.23 -9.07 -7.54
C ALA A 327 -10.30 -10.22 -7.90
N CYS A 328 -9.62 -10.73 -6.88
CA CYS A 328 -8.76 -11.91 -6.97
C CYS A 328 -9.35 -13.02 -6.11
N PHE A 329 -9.26 -14.27 -6.58
CA PHE A 329 -9.70 -15.45 -5.85
C PHE A 329 -8.52 -16.41 -5.74
N LEU A 330 -8.13 -16.71 -4.50
CA LEU A 330 -7.08 -17.68 -4.21
C LEU A 330 -7.72 -18.99 -3.74
N MET A 331 -7.52 -20.08 -4.48
CA MET A 331 -7.92 -21.43 -4.11
C MET A 331 -6.90 -21.99 -3.12
N LEU A 332 -7.22 -21.93 -1.83
CA LEU A 332 -6.26 -22.22 -0.77
C LEU A 332 -5.80 -23.68 -0.81
N ASP A 333 -6.67 -24.61 -1.17
CA ASP A 333 -6.34 -26.03 -1.24
C ASP A 333 -5.27 -26.34 -2.31
N GLU A 334 -5.27 -25.62 -3.44
CA GLU A 334 -4.24 -25.76 -4.47
C GLU A 334 -2.85 -25.43 -3.91
N TYR A 335 -2.77 -24.43 -3.01
CA TYR A 335 -1.53 -24.03 -2.37
C TYR A 335 -1.11 -24.95 -1.24
N LYS A 336 -2.07 -25.61 -0.56
CA LYS A 336 -1.77 -26.66 0.42
C LYS A 336 -1.17 -27.87 -0.27
N GLU A 337 -1.78 -28.34 -1.37
CA GLU A 337 -1.23 -29.42 -2.19
C GLU A 337 0.18 -29.08 -2.70
N PHE A 338 0.34 -27.86 -3.23
CA PHE A 338 1.62 -27.37 -3.70
C PHE A 338 2.69 -27.33 -2.59
N ALA A 339 2.34 -26.95 -1.35
CA ALA A 339 3.27 -26.99 -0.22
C ALA A 339 3.64 -28.43 0.20
N ILE A 340 2.69 -29.37 0.12
CA ILE A 340 2.93 -30.80 0.42
C ILE A 340 3.96 -31.37 -0.56
N GLU A 341 3.87 -31.02 -1.85
CA GLU A 341 4.86 -31.41 -2.86
C GLU A 341 6.28 -30.90 -2.53
N LEU A 342 6.39 -29.79 -1.78
CA LEU A 342 7.66 -29.24 -1.29
C LEU A 342 8.10 -29.84 0.07
N GLY A 343 7.33 -30.76 0.65
CA GLY A 343 7.63 -31.37 1.95
C GLY A 343 7.13 -30.56 3.16
N TYR A 344 6.14 -29.70 2.98
CA TYR A 344 5.57 -28.86 4.05
C TYR A 344 4.05 -28.98 4.15
N GLU A 345 3.52 -28.96 5.36
CA GLU A 345 2.12 -28.64 5.60
C GLU A 345 1.94 -27.12 5.63
N LEU A 346 0.89 -26.62 4.99
CA LEU A 346 0.56 -25.20 4.94
C LEU A 346 -0.85 -24.98 5.52
N VAL A 347 -0.96 -24.04 6.46
CA VAL A 347 -2.24 -23.60 7.02
C VAL A 347 -2.41 -22.10 6.85
N PHE A 348 -3.61 -21.68 6.46
CA PHE A 348 -4.01 -20.29 6.45
C PHE A 348 -4.69 -19.94 7.77
N VAL A 349 -4.31 -18.82 8.37
CA VAL A 349 -4.82 -18.35 9.65
C VAL A 349 -5.43 -16.96 9.49
N SER A 350 -6.66 -16.79 9.96
CA SER A 350 -7.34 -15.50 9.98
C SER A 350 -7.10 -14.75 11.30
N ASN A 351 -7.01 -13.43 11.25
CA ASN A 351 -7.00 -12.53 12.42
C ASN A 351 -5.82 -12.73 13.39
N ASP A 352 -4.66 -13.12 12.88
CA ASP A 352 -3.43 -13.24 13.65
C ASP A 352 -2.29 -12.41 13.02
N GLU A 353 -1.14 -12.31 13.71
CA GLU A 353 0.07 -11.66 13.20
C GLU A 353 0.58 -12.32 11.91
N TYR A 354 0.39 -13.65 11.84
CA TYR A 354 0.72 -14.49 10.69
C TYR A 354 -0.56 -14.94 9.99
N SER A 355 -0.47 -15.03 8.67
CA SER A 355 -1.57 -15.43 7.80
C SER A 355 -1.36 -16.78 7.13
N ILE A 356 -0.11 -17.21 7.03
CA ILE A 356 0.30 -18.51 6.53
C ILE A 356 1.25 -19.07 7.56
N ILE A 357 1.02 -20.31 7.99
CA ILE A 357 1.94 -21.07 8.83
C ILE A 357 2.40 -22.28 8.03
N LEU A 358 3.71 -22.50 8.01
CA LEU A 358 4.35 -23.63 7.34
C LEU A 358 4.99 -24.52 8.40
N LYS A 359 4.75 -25.83 8.30
CA LYS A 359 5.39 -26.88 9.11
C LYS A 359 6.11 -27.83 8.18
N LYS A 360 7.37 -28.15 8.48
CA LYS A 360 8.09 -29.17 7.72
C LYS A 360 7.57 -30.55 8.11
N ILE A 361 7.26 -31.40 7.12
CA ILE A 361 6.70 -32.73 7.39
C ILE A 361 7.71 -33.58 8.17
N GLY A 362 7.26 -34.18 9.27
CA GLY A 362 8.09 -35.00 10.16
C GLY A 362 8.94 -34.20 11.17
N GLU A 363 8.80 -32.87 11.24
CA GLU A 363 9.50 -32.03 12.20
C GLU A 363 8.53 -31.12 12.98
N ASP A 364 8.81 -30.88 14.27
CA ASP A 364 8.06 -29.95 15.13
C ASP A 364 8.54 -28.50 14.94
N ILE A 365 8.83 -28.13 13.70
CA ILE A 365 9.40 -26.83 13.34
C ILE A 365 8.43 -26.09 12.44
N ILE A 366 7.98 -24.92 12.91
CA ILE A 366 7.09 -24.04 12.17
C ILE A 366 7.63 -22.62 12.02
N PHE A 367 7.18 -21.95 10.97
CA PHE A 367 7.39 -20.53 10.76
C PHE A 367 6.16 -19.89 10.11
N GLY A 368 6.02 -18.59 10.30
CA GLY A 368 4.87 -17.84 9.83
C GLY A 368 5.22 -16.76 8.80
N VAL A 369 4.30 -16.53 7.88
CA VAL A 369 4.34 -15.43 6.91
C VAL A 369 3.23 -14.44 7.26
N SER A 370 3.62 -13.16 7.42
CA SER A 370 2.72 -12.09 7.87
C SER A 370 1.57 -11.84 6.89
N TRP A 371 0.42 -11.39 7.41
CA TRP A 371 -0.73 -10.96 6.60
C TRP A 371 -0.38 -9.98 5.48
N GLN A 372 0.51 -9.03 5.77
CA GLN A 372 0.92 -8.05 4.77
C GLN A 372 1.63 -8.70 3.55
N MET A 373 2.37 -9.78 3.75
CA MET A 373 3.01 -10.51 2.65
C MET A 373 1.96 -11.26 1.82
N LEU A 374 0.98 -11.90 2.47
CA LEU A 374 -0.15 -12.50 1.76
C LEU A 374 -0.91 -11.47 0.93
N LEU A 375 -1.16 -10.26 1.45
CA LEU A 375 -1.83 -9.19 0.70
C LEU A 375 -1.08 -8.73 -0.55
N ARG A 376 0.24 -8.95 -0.65
CA ARG A 376 0.99 -8.63 -1.88
C ARG A 376 0.59 -9.53 -3.05
N VAL A 377 0.12 -10.74 -2.79
CA VAL A 377 -0.34 -11.67 -3.83
C VAL A 377 -1.48 -11.04 -4.65
N PRO A 378 -2.64 -10.69 -4.08
CA PRO A 378 -3.73 -10.11 -4.84
C PRO A 378 -3.59 -8.60 -5.11
N LEU A 379 -2.85 -7.82 -4.29
CA LEU A 379 -2.77 -6.36 -4.43
C LEU A 379 -1.52 -5.88 -5.19
N GLU A 380 -0.52 -6.73 -5.38
CA GLU A 380 0.66 -6.47 -6.23
C GLU A 380 0.80 -7.49 -7.37
N MET A 381 -0.14 -8.43 -7.47
CA MET A 381 -0.10 -9.57 -8.41
C MET A 381 1.14 -10.44 -8.22
N MET A 382 1.64 -10.58 -6.99
CA MET A 382 2.75 -11.49 -6.67
C MET A 382 2.28 -12.96 -6.76
N SER A 383 3.10 -13.86 -7.27
CA SER A 383 2.81 -15.30 -7.26
C SER A 383 2.78 -15.84 -5.83
N MET A 384 1.72 -16.59 -5.51
CA MET A 384 1.59 -17.28 -4.23
C MET A 384 2.50 -18.50 -4.18
N SER A 385 2.63 -19.24 -5.29
CA SER A 385 3.60 -20.35 -5.39
C SER A 385 5.04 -19.86 -5.18
N TRP A 386 5.39 -18.68 -5.72
CA TRP A 386 6.68 -18.05 -5.44
C TRP A 386 6.82 -17.67 -3.96
N LEU A 387 5.83 -17.01 -3.38
CA LEU A 387 5.85 -16.60 -1.97
C LEU A 387 6.10 -17.81 -1.04
N ILE A 388 5.44 -18.94 -1.30
CA ILE A 388 5.60 -20.18 -0.54
C ILE A 388 7.04 -20.71 -0.67
N LYS A 389 7.54 -20.89 -1.90
CA LYS A 389 8.91 -21.38 -2.17
C LYS A 389 9.96 -20.48 -1.53
N GLU A 390 9.84 -19.18 -1.72
CA GLU A 390 10.78 -18.19 -1.21
C GLU A 390 10.79 -18.19 0.32
N SER A 391 9.62 -18.25 0.96
CA SER A 391 9.51 -18.32 2.42
C SER A 391 10.19 -19.58 2.99
N ILE A 392 10.01 -20.73 2.33
CA ILE A 392 10.69 -21.99 2.68
C ILE A 392 12.22 -21.83 2.53
N ASN A 393 12.69 -21.30 1.40
CA ASN A 393 14.12 -21.16 1.12
C ASN A 393 14.82 -20.22 2.11
N VAL A 394 14.21 -19.06 2.39
CA VAL A 394 14.72 -18.08 3.35
C VAL A 394 14.79 -18.68 4.76
N TYR A 395 13.78 -19.47 5.13
CA TYR A 395 13.74 -20.14 6.42
C TYR A 395 14.84 -21.20 6.55
N SER A 396 14.97 -22.10 5.57
CA SER A 396 15.99 -23.16 5.55
C SER A 396 17.42 -22.60 5.61
N THR A 397 17.71 -21.57 4.81
CA THR A 397 19.01 -20.88 4.84
C THR A 397 19.29 -20.22 6.20
N SER A 398 18.25 -19.74 6.88
CA SER A 398 18.38 -19.14 8.22
C SER A 398 18.68 -20.19 9.29
N LEU A 399 18.12 -21.39 9.17
CA LEU A 399 18.44 -22.52 10.06
C LEU A 399 19.89 -22.97 9.90
N GLU A 400 20.36 -23.18 8.67
CA GLU A 400 21.74 -23.60 8.38
C GLU A 400 22.78 -22.62 8.95
N ASN A 401 22.55 -21.32 8.77
CA ASN A 401 23.42 -20.28 9.32
C ASN A 401 23.38 -20.20 10.86
N SER A 402 22.24 -20.54 11.47
CA SER A 402 22.11 -20.57 12.93
C SER A 402 22.83 -21.77 13.57
N THR A 403 22.89 -22.92 12.88
CA THR A 403 23.63 -24.10 13.34
C THR A 403 25.16 -23.94 13.25
N HIS A 404 25.65 -22.90 12.56
CA HIS A 404 27.08 -22.57 12.49
C HIS A 404 27.53 -21.51 13.50
N ASN A 405 26.60 -20.79 14.14
CA ASN A 405 26.88 -19.75 15.16
C ASN A 405 26.25 -20.14 16.50
N ASP A 406 26.74 -21.21 17.11
CA ASP A 406 26.35 -21.62 18.46
C ASP A 406 27.02 -20.73 19.51
N GLU A 407 26.40 -19.60 19.86
CA GLU A 407 26.65 -18.92 21.15
C GLU A 407 25.49 -18.04 21.71
N PHE A 408 24.32 -17.96 21.06
CA PHE A 408 23.17 -17.14 21.53
C PHE A 408 21.86 -17.91 21.87
N ASN A 409 21.92 -19.25 22.00
CA ASN A 409 20.73 -20.12 21.99
C ASN A 409 20.14 -20.49 23.38
N GLN A 410 19.83 -19.51 24.23
CA GLN A 410 18.94 -19.75 25.39
C GLN A 410 17.57 -19.05 25.30
N GLU A 411 17.47 -17.85 24.72
CA GLU A 411 16.16 -17.18 24.56
C GLU A 411 15.37 -17.63 23.32
N GLN A 412 16.04 -18.05 22.23
CA GLN A 412 15.36 -18.55 21.02
C GLN A 412 14.65 -19.89 21.21
N LYS A 413 15.09 -20.72 22.16
CA LYS A 413 14.41 -22.00 22.48
C LYS A 413 13.00 -21.78 23.06
N ASN A 414 12.80 -20.71 23.84
CA ASN A 414 11.49 -20.41 24.43
C ASN A 414 10.48 -19.87 23.42
N THR A 415 10.92 -19.15 22.38
CA THR A 415 10.05 -18.62 21.31
C THR A 415 9.71 -19.65 20.23
N LYS A 416 10.64 -20.57 19.91
CA LYS A 416 10.33 -21.73 19.04
C LYS A 416 9.23 -22.60 19.64
N ASN A 417 9.29 -22.84 20.95
CA ASN A 417 8.23 -23.56 21.66
C ASN A 417 6.90 -22.78 21.67
N SER A 418 6.90 -21.45 21.80
CA SER A 418 5.62 -20.71 21.89
C SER A 418 4.84 -20.63 20.58
N LEU A 419 5.52 -20.51 19.43
CA LEU A 419 4.84 -20.48 18.13
C LEU A 419 4.27 -21.86 17.79
N PHE A 420 5.07 -22.92 17.91
CA PHE A 420 4.62 -24.29 17.67
C PHE A 420 3.45 -24.66 18.57
N GLU A 421 3.57 -24.41 19.88
CA GLU A 421 2.48 -24.68 20.83
C GLU A 421 1.19 -23.93 20.50
N LYS A 422 1.29 -22.72 19.92
CA LYS A 422 0.12 -21.92 19.52
C LYS A 422 -0.61 -22.50 18.31
N TYR A 423 0.10 -23.09 17.34
CA TYR A 423 -0.48 -23.49 16.05
C TYR A 423 -0.46 -24.99 15.77
N LYS A 424 0.14 -25.82 16.64
CA LYS A 424 0.26 -27.27 16.44
C LYS A 424 -1.08 -27.96 16.17
N ASP A 425 -2.16 -27.50 16.80
CA ASP A 425 -3.51 -28.08 16.66
C ASP A 425 -4.13 -27.81 15.28
N LEU A 426 -3.51 -26.97 14.46
CA LEU A 426 -3.94 -26.69 13.09
C LEU A 426 -3.34 -27.66 12.06
N PHE A 427 -2.30 -28.40 12.45
CA PHE A 427 -1.61 -29.36 11.58
C PHE A 427 -2.19 -30.76 11.77
N SER A 428 -2.21 -31.54 10.70
CA SER A 428 -2.66 -32.94 10.76
C SER A 428 -1.43 -33.79 11.01
N TYR A 429 -1.36 -34.43 12.20
CA TYR A 429 -0.24 -35.24 12.72
C TYR A 429 0.80 -35.73 11.71
#